data_AF-A0A7K3L2N4-F1
#
_entry.id   AF-A0A7K3L2N4-F1
#
_cell.length_a   1.000
_cell.length_b   1.000
_cell.length_c   1.000
_cell.angle_alpha   90.00
_cell.angle_beta   90.00
_cell.angle_gamma   90.00
#
_symmetry.space_group_name_H-M   'P 1'
#
loop_
_entity.id
_entity.type
_entity.pdbx_description
1 polymer ?
#
loop_
_entity_poly.entity_id
_entity_poly.type
_entity_poly.pdbx_seq_one_letter_code
_entity_poly.pdbx_strand_id
1 'polypeptide(L)'
;MPKSLNSLMKHLRVSGIAISGSSQKRKLKNIGYYHGYKGYRFAKKAANKLPITNFTQVAALYDFDTQLKTLFYPRVMAIETALKNYTLEAVVQDAGSASFETIWHKSLTGYRAKNGEGVSEGLGREAAPSARNRRYDLWA
;
A
#
# COMPACT_ATOMS: atom_id res chain seq x y z
N MET A 1 -22.91 -5.35 -2.59
CA MET A 1 -22.18 -5.01 -1.35
C MET A 1 -23.18 -4.68 -0.24
N PRO A 2 -22.92 -5.06 1.03
CA PRO A 2 -23.84 -4.77 2.14
C PRO A 2 -23.99 -3.26 2.34
N LYS A 3 -25.24 -2.76 2.28
CA LYS A 3 -25.59 -1.33 2.35
C LYS A 3 -25.75 -0.79 3.79
N SER A 4 -25.69 -1.66 4.79
CA SER A 4 -25.83 -1.30 6.21
C SER A 4 -24.97 -2.20 7.11
N LEU A 5 -24.66 -1.72 8.32
CA LEU A 5 -23.83 -2.45 9.29
C LEU A 5 -24.51 -3.76 9.73
N ASN A 6 -25.85 -3.76 9.80
CA ASN A 6 -26.63 -4.98 10.08
C ASN A 6 -26.56 -5.97 8.90
N SER A 7 -26.65 -5.48 7.66
CA SER A 7 -26.50 -6.30 6.45
C SER A 7 -25.12 -6.95 6.40
N LEU A 8 -24.08 -6.23 6.82
CA LEU A 8 -22.73 -6.74 6.95
C LEU A 8 -22.61 -7.82 8.04
N MET A 9 -23.16 -7.59 9.24
CA MET A 9 -23.17 -8.63 10.28
C MET A 9 -23.89 -9.89 9.79
N LYS A 10 -25.00 -9.75 9.06
CA LYS A 10 -25.69 -10.89 8.42
C LYS A 10 -24.78 -11.60 7.41
N HIS A 11 -24.09 -10.85 6.54
CA HIS A 11 -23.15 -11.41 5.57
C HIS A 11 -22.00 -12.19 6.24
N LEU A 12 -21.44 -11.67 7.35
CA LEU A 12 -20.39 -12.35 8.11
C LEU A 12 -20.88 -13.70 8.65
N ARG A 13 -22.10 -13.75 9.20
CA ARG A 13 -22.71 -15.01 9.66
C ARG A 13 -22.89 -16.01 8.52
N VAL A 14 -23.44 -15.57 7.38
CA VAL A 14 -23.58 -16.40 6.18
C VAL A 14 -22.22 -16.93 5.70
N SER A 15 -21.16 -16.17 5.91
CA SER A 15 -19.80 -16.56 5.52
C SER A 15 -19.05 -17.45 6.53
N GLY A 16 -19.75 -17.86 7.60
CA GLY A 16 -19.22 -18.74 8.66
C GLY A 16 -18.59 -18.01 9.85
N ILE A 17 -18.83 -16.71 10.02
CA ILE A 17 -18.29 -15.92 11.14
C ILE A 17 -19.39 -15.57 12.13
N ALA A 18 -19.31 -16.14 13.33
CA ALA A 18 -20.17 -15.80 14.44
C ALA A 18 -19.94 -14.34 14.87
N ILE A 19 -20.98 -13.52 14.77
CA ILE A 19 -20.98 -12.13 15.24
C ILE A 19 -22.36 -11.77 15.81
N SER A 20 -22.44 -11.08 16.94
CA SER A 20 -23.69 -10.75 17.62
C SER A 20 -23.53 -9.55 18.56
N GLY A 21 -24.67 -8.95 18.93
CA GLY A 21 -24.72 -7.86 19.90
C GLY A 21 -24.25 -6.50 19.37
N SER A 22 -24.55 -5.46 20.16
CA SER A 22 -24.22 -4.06 19.87
C SER A 22 -22.72 -3.76 20.01
N SER A 23 -22.03 -4.45 20.94
CA SER A 23 -20.60 -4.27 21.16
C SER A 23 -19.76 -4.68 19.94
N GLN A 24 -19.97 -5.90 19.42
CA GLN A 24 -19.26 -6.37 18.23
C GLN A 24 -19.67 -5.57 16.99
N LYS A 25 -20.93 -5.14 16.90
CA LYS A 25 -21.39 -4.21 15.86
C LYS A 25 -20.59 -2.90 15.88
N ARG A 26 -20.37 -2.31 17.06
CA ARG A 26 -19.58 -1.08 17.21
C ARG A 26 -18.11 -1.30 16.87
N LYS A 27 -17.49 -2.39 17.33
CA LYS A 27 -16.09 -2.72 16.95
C LYS A 27 -15.98 -2.95 15.44
N LEU A 28 -16.93 -3.64 14.81
CA LEU A 28 -17.00 -3.82 13.35
C LEU A 28 -17.05 -2.48 12.60
N LYS A 29 -17.81 -1.50 13.10
CA LYS A 29 -17.81 -0.15 12.55
C LYS A 29 -16.42 0.51 12.66
N ASN A 30 -15.77 0.38 13.82
CA ASN A 30 -14.50 1.04 14.10
C ASN A 30 -13.31 0.48 13.32
N ILE A 31 -13.32 -0.82 12.97
CA ILE A 31 -12.24 -1.45 12.19
C ILE A 31 -12.39 -1.28 10.66
N GLY A 32 -13.45 -0.63 10.20
CA GLY A 32 -13.74 -0.45 8.78
C GLY A 32 -14.58 -1.59 8.17
N TYR A 33 -15.71 -1.21 7.58
CA TYR A 33 -16.87 -2.00 7.09
C TYR A 33 -16.61 -3.32 6.33
N TYR A 34 -15.43 -3.56 5.76
CA TYR A 34 -15.21 -4.73 4.90
C TYR A 34 -13.73 -5.10 4.71
N HIS A 35 -12.82 -4.14 4.91
CA HIS A 35 -11.39 -4.34 4.70
C HIS A 35 -10.76 -5.32 5.68
N GLY A 36 -11.18 -5.30 6.96
CA GLY A 36 -10.70 -6.28 7.93
C GLY A 36 -11.06 -7.72 7.54
N TYR A 37 -12.33 -8.02 7.29
CA TYR A 37 -12.74 -9.40 7.04
C TYR A 37 -12.20 -9.99 5.73
N LYS A 38 -12.22 -9.25 4.61
CA LYS A 38 -11.76 -9.80 3.31
C LYS A 38 -10.24 -9.97 3.27
N GLY A 39 -9.49 -9.06 3.88
CA GLY A 39 -8.03 -9.12 3.96
C GLY A 39 -7.52 -10.22 4.90
N TYR A 40 -8.22 -10.44 6.01
CA TYR A 40 -7.78 -11.37 7.06
C TYR A 40 -8.29 -12.80 6.91
N ARG A 41 -9.08 -13.12 5.86
CA ARG A 41 -9.60 -14.48 5.65
C ARG A 41 -8.57 -15.44 5.08
N PHE A 42 -7.52 -14.94 4.42
CA PHE A 42 -6.59 -15.76 3.64
C PHE A 42 -5.14 -15.43 3.95
N ALA A 43 -4.30 -16.46 4.06
CA ALA A 43 -2.85 -16.30 4.24
C ALA A 43 -2.12 -16.40 2.89
N LYS A 44 -1.66 -15.26 2.37
CA LYS A 44 -0.92 -15.10 1.09
C LYS A 44 -1.73 -15.43 -0.18
N LYS A 45 -2.42 -16.57 -0.22
CA LYS A 45 -3.19 -17.09 -1.37
C LYS A 45 -4.65 -17.33 -0.97
N ALA A 46 -5.58 -17.13 -1.89
CA ALA A 46 -7.02 -17.36 -1.66
C ALA A 46 -7.37 -18.83 -1.30
N ALA A 47 -6.52 -19.80 -1.67
CA ALA A 47 -6.68 -21.20 -1.28
C ALA A 47 -6.39 -21.44 0.21
N ASN A 48 -5.58 -20.59 0.85
CA ASN A 48 -5.14 -20.75 2.23
C ASN A 48 -6.06 -19.98 3.17
N LYS A 49 -7.27 -20.49 3.35
CA LYS A 49 -8.25 -19.87 4.23
C LYS A 49 -7.89 -20.12 5.70
N LEU A 50 -7.82 -19.04 6.48
CA LEU A 50 -7.63 -19.15 7.92
C LEU A 50 -8.91 -19.71 8.58
N PRO A 51 -8.79 -20.57 9.62
CA PRO A 51 -9.92 -21.19 10.30
C PRO A 51 -10.60 -20.20 11.28
N ILE A 52 -10.97 -19.02 10.77
CA ILE A 52 -11.65 -17.99 11.52
C ILE A 52 -13.14 -18.32 11.55
N THR A 53 -13.71 -18.47 12.74
CA THR A 53 -15.11 -18.86 12.95
C THR A 53 -15.89 -17.84 13.77
N ASN A 54 -15.23 -16.88 14.41
CA ASN A 54 -15.87 -15.84 15.20
C ASN A 54 -15.25 -14.45 14.98
N PHE A 55 -16.03 -13.41 15.28
CA PHE A 55 -15.62 -12.03 15.06
C PHE A 55 -14.46 -11.59 15.97
N THR A 56 -14.32 -12.18 17.16
CA THR A 56 -13.21 -11.85 18.06
C THR A 56 -11.86 -12.20 17.44
N GLN A 57 -11.76 -13.31 16.70
CA GLN A 57 -10.55 -13.69 15.94
C GLN A 57 -10.26 -12.69 14.80
N VAL A 58 -11.29 -12.19 14.12
CA VAL A 58 -11.12 -11.12 13.11
C VAL A 58 -10.60 -9.85 13.76
N ALA A 59 -11.15 -9.47 14.92
CA ALA A 59 -10.72 -8.30 15.67
C ALA A 59 -9.28 -8.45 16.18
N ALA A 60 -8.89 -9.62 16.66
CA ALA A 60 -7.53 -9.90 17.12
C ALA A 60 -6.51 -9.78 15.97
N LEU A 61 -6.83 -10.29 14.79
CA LEU A 61 -5.95 -10.19 13.62
C LEU A 61 -5.84 -8.75 13.10
N TYR A 62 -6.94 -7.98 13.17
CA TYR A 62 -6.92 -6.55 12.91
C TYR A 62 -6.04 -5.80 13.92
N ASP A 63 -6.17 -6.10 15.22
CA ASP A 63 -5.42 -5.42 16.28
C ASP A 63 -3.92 -5.77 16.16
N PHE A 64 -3.57 -7.01 15.79
CA PHE A 64 -2.20 -7.44 15.48
C PHE A 64 -1.60 -6.67 14.30
N ASP A 65 -2.30 -6.60 13.17
CA ASP A 65 -1.85 -5.84 11.99
C ASP A 65 -1.68 -4.35 12.31
N THR A 66 -2.61 -3.78 13.09
CA THR A 66 -2.52 -2.39 13.53
C THR A 66 -1.26 -2.15 14.37
N GLN A 67 -0.96 -3.03 15.34
CA GLN A 67 0.26 -2.93 16.15
C GLN A 67 1.53 -3.06 15.30
N LEU A 68 1.53 -3.97 14.34
CA LEU A 68 2.65 -4.15 13.40
C LEU A 68 2.86 -2.88 12.57
N LYS A 69 1.78 -2.30 12.04
CA LYS A 69 1.82 -1.02 11.32
C LYS A 69 2.36 0.10 12.20
N THR A 70 1.89 0.23 13.44
CA THR A 70 2.40 1.23 14.38
C THR A 70 3.90 1.08 14.65
N LEU A 71 4.40 -0.14 14.71
CA LEU A 71 5.83 -0.40 14.92
C LEU A 71 6.68 0.01 13.70
N PHE A 72 6.25 -0.36 12.49
CA PHE A 72 7.08 -0.21 11.29
C PHE A 72 6.85 1.09 10.52
N TYR A 73 5.63 1.63 10.49
CA TYR A 73 5.31 2.80 9.67
C TYR A 73 6.16 4.03 9.98
N PRO A 74 6.42 4.40 11.25
CA PRO A 74 7.30 5.53 11.52
C PRO A 74 8.70 5.34 10.92
N ARG A 75 9.22 4.10 10.95
CA ARG A 75 10.55 3.77 10.40
C ARG A 75 10.55 3.76 8.88
N VAL A 76 9.54 3.17 8.26
CA VAL A 76 9.38 3.16 6.80
C VAL A 76 9.20 4.58 6.28
N MET A 77 8.36 5.39 6.92
CA MET A 77 8.18 6.80 6.55
C MET A 77 9.48 7.59 6.70
N ALA A 78 10.25 7.38 7.77
CA ALA A 78 11.54 8.05 7.93
C ALA A 78 12.51 7.71 6.78
N ILE A 79 12.61 6.44 6.41
CA ILE A 79 13.45 5.99 5.28
C ILE A 79 12.92 6.58 3.96
N GLU A 80 11.61 6.51 3.72
CA GLU A 80 10.98 7.05 2.52
C GLU A 80 11.22 8.57 2.38
N THR A 81 11.05 9.32 3.47
CA THR A 81 11.33 10.76 3.51
C THR A 81 12.80 11.05 3.23
N ALA A 82 13.72 10.30 3.83
CA ALA A 82 15.15 10.47 3.58
C ALA A 82 15.49 10.21 2.11
N LEU A 83 15.02 9.09 1.54
CA LEU A 83 15.27 8.75 0.14
C LEU A 83 14.70 9.80 -0.83
N LYS A 84 13.49 10.31 -0.56
CA LYS A 84 12.89 11.39 -1.35
C LYS A 84 13.74 12.66 -1.30
N ASN A 85 14.20 13.06 -0.11
CA ASN A 85 15.01 14.26 0.05
C ASN A 85 16.37 14.14 -0.65
N TYR A 86 17.08 13.02 -0.50
CA TYR A 86 18.33 12.77 -1.22
C TYR A 86 18.12 12.75 -2.74
N THR A 87 17.02 12.17 -3.21
CA THR A 87 16.69 12.17 -4.63
C THR A 87 16.45 13.60 -5.14
N LEU A 88 15.70 14.41 -4.39
CA LEU A 88 15.46 15.81 -4.74
C LEU A 88 16.77 16.62 -4.76
N GLU A 89 17.63 16.44 -3.76
CA GLU A 89 18.93 17.10 -3.70
C GLU A 89 19.80 16.73 -4.92
N ALA A 90 19.92 15.44 -5.24
CA ALA A 90 20.70 14.98 -6.38
C ALA A 90 20.17 15.55 -7.71
N VAL A 91 18.84 15.60 -7.89
CA VAL A 91 18.21 16.15 -9.10
C VAL A 91 18.45 17.66 -9.23
N VAL A 92 18.37 18.42 -8.13
CA VAL A 92 18.64 19.87 -8.14
C VAL A 92 20.12 20.15 -8.42
N GLN A 93 21.03 19.35 -7.84
CA GLN A 93 22.47 19.46 -8.07
C GLN A 93 22.83 19.17 -9.53
N ASP A 94 22.28 18.10 -10.12
CA ASP A 94 22.49 17.75 -11.53
C ASP A 94 21.96 18.83 -12.50
N ALA A 95 20.78 19.38 -12.22
CA ALA A 95 20.22 20.47 -13.03
C ALA A 95 20.96 21.80 -12.87
N GLY A 96 21.67 22.00 -11.75
CA GLY A 96 22.27 23.26 -11.33
C GLY A 96 21.24 24.36 -11.05
N SER A 97 19.98 24.00 -10.83
CA SER A 97 18.85 24.93 -10.67
C SER A 97 17.68 24.27 -9.95
N ALA A 98 16.98 25.03 -9.11
CA ALA A 98 15.72 24.61 -8.50
C ALA A 98 14.50 24.84 -9.41
N SER A 99 14.68 25.43 -10.60
CA SER A 99 13.61 25.63 -11.57
C SER A 99 13.17 24.29 -12.15
N PHE A 100 11.88 23.97 -12.00
CA PHE A 100 11.29 22.73 -12.51
C PHE A 100 11.52 22.56 -14.03
N GLU A 101 11.39 23.63 -14.81
CA GLU A 101 11.66 23.59 -16.26
C GLU A 101 13.09 23.14 -16.55
N THR A 102 14.07 23.69 -15.81
CA THR A 102 15.48 23.32 -15.99
C THR A 102 15.72 21.85 -15.60
N ILE A 103 15.15 21.42 -14.48
CA ILE A 103 15.21 20.03 -14.00
C ILE A 103 14.57 19.06 -15.01
N TRP A 104 13.40 19.39 -15.53
CA TRP A 104 12.67 18.58 -16.50
C TRP A 104 13.47 18.39 -17.79
N HIS A 105 14.05 19.47 -18.29
CA HIS A 105 14.79 19.45 -19.56
C HIS A 105 16.17 18.79 -19.47
N LYS A 106 16.84 18.85 -18.32
CA LYS A 106 18.22 18.34 -18.15
C LYS A 106 18.30 17.00 -17.42
N SER A 107 17.60 16.86 -16.29
CA SER A 107 17.81 15.75 -15.36
C SER A 107 16.75 14.65 -15.47
N LEU A 108 15.51 14.99 -15.84
CA LEU A 108 14.40 14.04 -15.97
C LEU A 108 14.20 13.53 -17.41
N THR A 109 15.29 13.21 -18.11
CA THR A 109 15.26 12.94 -19.57
C THR A 109 15.02 11.48 -19.96
N GLY A 110 14.84 10.57 -18.98
CA GLY A 110 14.66 9.13 -19.24
C GLY A 110 13.47 8.77 -20.14
N TYR A 111 12.49 9.68 -20.31
CA TYR A 111 11.38 9.52 -21.25
C TYR A 111 11.82 9.60 -22.73
N ARG A 112 12.88 10.35 -23.05
CA ARG A 112 13.38 10.54 -24.42
C ARG A 112 13.87 9.21 -25.02
N ALA A 113 14.52 8.40 -24.18
CA ALA A 113 14.97 7.05 -24.54
C ALA A 113 13.82 6.09 -24.92
N LYS A 114 12.58 6.34 -24.43
CA LYS A 114 11.41 5.53 -24.80
C LYS A 114 10.71 6.00 -26.08
N ASN A 115 10.96 7.24 -26.50
CA ASN A 115 10.32 7.85 -27.67
C ASN A 115 11.20 7.82 -28.93
N GLY A 116 12.35 7.12 -28.89
CA GLY A 116 13.24 6.99 -30.05
C GLY A 116 14.16 8.20 -30.29
N GLU A 117 14.16 9.18 -29.40
CA GLU A 117 15.11 10.30 -29.45
C GLU A 117 16.39 9.87 -28.73
N GLY A 118 17.38 9.41 -29.52
CA GLY A 118 18.66 8.93 -29.02
C GLY A 118 19.41 9.99 -28.22
N VAL A 119 19.75 9.67 -26.98
CA VAL A 119 20.75 10.42 -26.21
C VAL A 119 22.11 9.86 -26.55
N SER A 120 22.96 10.69 -27.17
CA SER A 120 24.38 10.43 -27.36
C SER A 120 25.13 10.53 -26.04
N GLU A 121 25.79 9.41 -25.70
CA GLU A 121 26.95 9.19 -24.83
C GLU A 121 27.01 9.77 -23.41
N GLY A 122 27.27 8.85 -22.47
CA GLY A 122 27.96 9.13 -21.22
C GLY A 122 27.19 8.65 -19.99
N LEU A 123 27.17 7.33 -19.74
CA LEU A 123 27.32 6.67 -18.43
C LEU A 123 27.01 5.18 -18.57
N GLY A 124 27.85 4.36 -17.94
CA GLY A 124 27.96 2.92 -18.14
C GLY A 124 26.63 2.17 -18.01
N ARG A 125 26.39 1.27 -18.96
CA ARG A 125 25.27 0.33 -18.97
C ARG A 125 25.45 -0.69 -17.85
N GLU A 126 24.61 -0.61 -16.83
CA GLU A 126 24.16 -1.80 -16.11
C GLU A 126 22.63 -1.85 -16.16
N ALA A 127 22.09 -2.90 -16.78
CA ALA A 127 20.68 -3.04 -17.07
C ALA A 127 19.89 -3.32 -15.78
N ALA A 128 19.15 -2.33 -15.28
CA ALA A 128 18.20 -2.55 -14.21
C ALA A 128 17.03 -3.44 -14.68
N PRO A 129 16.70 -4.52 -13.96
CA PRO A 129 15.63 -5.42 -14.37
C PRO A 129 14.26 -4.72 -14.31
N SER A 130 13.40 -5.08 -15.25
CA SER A 130 12.10 -4.44 -15.48
C SER A 130 11.25 -4.31 -14.21
N ALA A 131 11.01 -3.06 -13.80
CA ALA A 131 10.09 -2.72 -12.73
C ALA A 131 8.67 -3.06 -13.18
N ARG A 132 8.26 -4.30 -12.88
CA ARG A 132 6.89 -4.78 -13.06
C ARG A 132 5.98 -3.89 -12.20
N ASN A 133 5.07 -3.20 -12.89
CA ASN A 133 3.99 -2.38 -12.38
C ASN A 133 3.37 -2.96 -11.09
N ARG A 134 3.79 -2.44 -9.93
CA ARG A 134 3.08 -2.61 -8.65
C ARG A 134 2.61 -1.23 -8.23
N ARG A 135 1.45 -0.84 -8.78
CA ARG A 135 0.62 0.21 -8.19
C ARG A 135 0.29 -0.21 -6.76
N TYR A 136 0.71 0.60 -5.81
CA TYR A 136 0.40 0.49 -4.40
C TYR A 136 -1.05 0.91 -4.18
N ASP A 137 -1.99 -0.01 -4.37
CA ASP A 137 -3.33 0.07 -3.76
C ASP A 137 -3.27 -0.50 -2.34
N LEU A 138 -2.35 0.02 -1.51
CA LEU A 138 -2.18 -0.42 -0.12
C LEU A 138 -2.79 0.54 0.92
N TRP A 139 -3.54 1.54 0.47
CA TRP A 139 -4.19 2.52 1.34
C TRP A 139 -5.52 3.01 0.76
N ALA A 140 -6.51 2.12 0.72
CA ALA A 140 -7.94 2.46 0.64
C ALA A 140 -8.74 1.45 1.47
#